data_AF-A0A7Y3GIR0-F1
#
_entry.id   AF-A0A7Y3GIR0-F1
#
_cell.length_a   1.000
_cell.length_b   1.000
_cell.length_c   1.000
_cell.angle_alpha   90.00
_cell.angle_beta   90.00
_cell.angle_gamma   90.00
#
_symmetry.space_group_name_H-M   'P 1'
#
loop_
_entity.id
_entity.type
_entity.pdbx_description
1 polymer ?
#
loop_
_entity_poly.entity_id
_entity_poly.type
_entity_poly.pdbx_seq_one_letter_code
_entity_poly.pdbx_strand_id
1 'polypeptide(L)' 'MKISVVIPTLNEEQAIGEVVRAVPQDRIHEIIVVDNGS' A
#
# COMPACT_ATOMS: atom_id res chain seq x y z
N MET A 1 -6.00 -14.11 12.72
CA MET A 1 -6.48 -13.72 11.38
C MET A 1 -5.34 -12.97 10.71
N LYS A 2 -5.09 -13.17 9.40
CA LYS A 2 -4.06 -12.43 8.65
C LYS A 2 -4.74 -11.49 7.68
N ILE A 3 -4.33 -10.23 7.66
CA ILE A 3 -4.89 -9.19 6.78
C ILE A 3 -3.81 -8.81 5.78
N SER A 4 -4.13 -8.89 4.49
CA SER A 4 -3.28 -8.40 3.41
C SER A 4 -3.91 -7.13 2.83
N VAL A 5 -3.11 -6.09 2.62
CA VAL A 5 -3.57 -4.81 2.07
C VAL A 5 -3.10 -4.70 0.62
N VAL A 6 -4.02 -4.44 -0.31
CA VAL A 6 -3.72 -4.20 -1.72
C VAL A 6 -3.99 -2.73 -2.03
N ILE A 7 -2.98 -2.03 -2.55
CA ILE A 7 -3.06 -0.60 -2.89
C ILE A 7 -2.81 -0.47 -4.39
N PRO A 8 -3.85 -0.26 -5.21
CA PRO A 8 -3.66 0.08 -6.61
C PRO A 8 -3.18 1.54 -6.74
N THR A 9 -2.19 1.79 -7.58
CA THR A 9 -1.59 3.12 -7.78
C THR A 9 -1.55 3.48 -9.25
N LEU A 10 -1.72 4.78 -9.55
CA LEU A 10 -1.51 5.35 -10.88
C LEU A 10 -0.98 6.77 -10.74
N ASN A 11 0.29 7.00 -11.11
CA ASN A 11 0.99 8.27 -10.94
C ASN A 11 1.00 8.80 -9.49
N GLU A 12 1.04 7.92 -8.49
CA GLU A 12 1.00 8.30 -7.07
C GLU A 12 2.39 8.50 -6.44
N GLU A 13 3.42 8.82 -7.23
CA GLU A 13 4.83 8.91 -6.75
C GLU A 13 5.00 9.78 -5.49
N GLN A 14 4.18 10.84 -5.36
CA GLN A 14 4.23 11.80 -4.26
C GLN A 14 3.45 11.32 -3.03
N ALA A 15 2.43 10.48 -3.22
CA ALA A 15 1.48 10.09 -2.18
C ALA A 15 1.69 8.66 -1.66
N ILE A 16 2.10 7.71 -2.52
CA ILE A 16 2.16 6.29 -2.18
C ILE A 16 3.04 6.01 -0.96
N GLY A 17 4.13 6.76 -0.82
CA GLY A 17 5.01 6.65 0.34
C GLY A 17 4.30 6.99 1.65
N GLU A 18 3.43 7.99 1.67
CA GLU A 18 2.67 8.36 2.87
C GLU A 18 1.58 7.33 3.16
N VAL A 19 0.88 6.85 2.13
CA VAL A 19 -0.16 5.83 2.26
C VAL A 19 0.40 4.55 2.87
N VAL A 20 1.51 4.03 2.36
CA VAL A 20 2.16 2.82 2.90
C VAL A 20 2.58 3.01 4.36
N ARG A 21 3.07 4.21 4.74
CA ARG A 21 3.47 4.53 6.12
C ARG A 21 2.29 4.67 7.07
N ALA A 22 1.13 5.06 6.58
CA ALA A 22 -0.09 5.19 7.38
C ALA A 22 -0.75 3.83 7.69
N VAL A 23 -0.39 2.76 6.97
CA VAL A 23 -0.93 1.41 7.22
C VAL A 23 -0.46 0.90 8.60
N PRO A 24 -1.38 0.43 9.48
CA PRO A 24 -1.04 -0.05 10.82
C PRO A 24 -0.28 -1.39 10.77
N GLN A 25 1.06 -1.28 10.82
CA GLN A 25 1.99 -2.41 10.68
C GLN A 25 1.82 -3.50 11.76
N ASP A 26 1.22 -3.18 12.91
CA ASP A 26 0.96 -4.11 14.02
C ASP A 26 -0.16 -5.12 13.71
N ARG A 27 -0.97 -4.86 12.68
CA ARG A 27 -2.17 -5.66 12.35
C ARG A 27 -2.11 -6.32 10.98
N ILE A 28 -1.21 -5.87 10.12
CA ILE A 28 -1.15 -6.27 8.71
C ILE A 28 -0.02 -7.29 8.50
N HIS A 29 -0.30 -8.31 7.69
CA HIS A 29 0.67 -9.33 7.34
C HIS A 29 1.59 -8.87 6.21
N GLU A 30 1.03 -8.21 5.20
CA GLU A 30 1.72 -7.75 4.00
C GLU A 30 0.97 -6.59 3.34
N ILE A 31 1.71 -5.79 2.58
CA ILE A 31 1.20 -4.72 1.73
C ILE A 31 1.66 -4.99 0.31
N ILE A 32 0.72 -5.05 -0.63
CA ILE A 32 0.96 -5.28 -2.06
C ILE A 32 0.58 -3.99 -2.79
N VAL A 33 1.57 -3.30 -3.32
CA VAL A 33 1.37 -2.11 -4.16
C VAL A 33 1.31 -2.55 -5.61
N VAL A 34 0.24 -2.19 -6.32
CA VAL A 34 0.02 -2.56 -7.73
C VAL A 34 0.06 -1.31 -8.58
N ASP A 35 1.15 -1.15 -9.32
CA ASP A 35 1.28 -0.09 -10.31
C ASP A 35 0.42 -0.37 -11.55
N ASN A 36 -0.33 0.63 -12.01
CA ASN A 36 -1.21 0.55 -13.17
C ASN A 36 -0.59 1.16 -14.44
N GLY A 37 0.73 1.01 -14.62
CA GLY A 37 1.47 1.42 -15.81
C GLY A 37 1.94 2.87 -15.81
N SER A 38 2.37 3.37 -14.64
CA SER A 38 2.95 4.73 -14.52
C SER A 38 4.46 4.79 -14.70
#